data_AF-A0A7J9VZF3-F1
#
_entry.id   AF-A0A7J9VZF3-F1
#
_cell.length_a   1.000
_cell.length_b   1.000
_cell.length_c   1.000
_cell.angle_alpha   90.00
_cell.angle_beta   90.00
_cell.angle_gamma   90.00
#
_symmetry.space_group_name_H-M   'P 1'
#
loop_
_entity.id
_entity.type
_entity.pdbx_description
1 polymer ?
#
loop_
_entity_poly.entity_id
_entity_poly.type
_entity_poly.pdbx_seq_one_letter_code
_entity_poly.pdbx_strand_id
1 'polypeptide(L)'
;MYIDVVHRTQIYLDDEEAGLLGREAARTGASRSELIRRAIRTQYGAQTAETRLAGLRASAGAWRSRSETGAEYVENIRGDLDDRFEQLGLR
;
A
#
# COMPACT_ATOMS: atom_id res chain seq x y z
N MET A 1 -15.35 24.56 15.52
CA MET A 1 -14.46 23.42 15.79
C MET A 1 -15.33 22.18 15.85
N TYR A 2 -15.47 21.46 14.73
CA TYR A 2 -16.22 20.20 14.74
C TYR A 2 -15.32 19.15 15.40
N ILE A 3 -15.75 18.63 16.55
CA ILE A 3 -15.26 17.37 17.06
C ILE A 3 -15.68 16.33 16.02
N ASP A 4 -14.72 15.62 15.41
CA ASP A 4 -15.05 14.45 14.60
C ASP A 4 -15.83 13.48 15.50
N VAL A 5 -17.11 13.29 15.21
CA VAL A 5 -17.97 12.42 16.00
C VAL A 5 -17.54 10.98 15.74
N VAL A 6 -16.85 10.39 16.71
CA VAL A 6 -16.45 8.98 16.64
C VAL A 6 -17.65 8.11 17.00
N HIS A 7 -18.20 7.39 16.02
CA HIS A 7 -19.27 6.42 16.26
C HIS A 7 -18.70 5.13 16.85
N ARG A 8 -19.20 4.72 18.01
CA ARG A 8 -18.85 3.42 18.62
C ARG A 8 -19.61 2.32 17.90
N THR A 9 -18.88 1.37 17.33
CA THR A 9 -19.44 0.16 16.70
C THR A 9 -18.90 -1.06 17.42
N GLN A 10 -19.78 -2.00 17.77
CA GLN A 10 -19.39 -3.31 18.29
C GLN A 10 -19.30 -4.29 17.11
N ILE A 11 -18.20 -5.02 17.04
CA ILE A 11 -17.96 -6.04 16.02
C ILE A 11 -17.63 -7.36 16.73
N TYR A 12 -18.06 -8.47 16.13
CA TYR A 12 -17.66 -9.80 16.56
C TYR A 12 -16.46 -10.21 15.71
N LEU A 13 -15.46 -10.78 16.37
CA LEU A 13 -14.25 -11.31 15.75
C LEU A 13 -14.07 -12.74 16.24
N ASP A 14 -13.57 -13.61 15.37
CA ASP A 14 -13.11 -14.92 15.81
C ASP A 14 -11.73 -14.84 16.49
N ASP A 15 -11.27 -15.99 17.00
CA ASP A 15 -9.98 -16.09 17.71
C ASP A 15 -8.78 -15.80 16.79
N GLU A 16 -8.89 -16.13 15.50
CA GLU A 16 -7.84 -15.90 14.53
C GLU A 16 -7.69 -14.40 14.25
N GLU A 17 -8.79 -13.72 13.96
CA GLU A 17 -8.88 -12.28 13.73
C GLU A 17 -8.43 -11.48 14.96
N ALA A 18 -8.87 -11.88 16.15
CA ALA A 18 -8.43 -11.29 17.40
C ALA A 18 -6.92 -11.49 17.62
N GLY A 19 -6.41 -12.67 17.27
CA GLY A 19 -4.99 -13.01 17.32
C GLY A 19 -4.14 -12.16 16.36
N LEU A 20 -4.60 -11.96 15.12
CA LEU A 20 -3.97 -11.09 14.13
C LEU A 20 -3.84 -9.65 14.64
N LEU A 21 -4.93 -9.08 15.15
CA LEU A 21 -4.91 -7.74 15.74
C LEU A 21 -3.99 -7.65 16.96
N GLY A 22 -3.91 -8.70 17.77
CA GLY A 22 -2.99 -8.79 18.91
C GLY A 22 -1.52 -8.71 18.49
N ARG A 23 -1.12 -9.51 17.48
CA ARG A 23 0.25 -9.50 16.94
C ARG A 23 0.61 -8.14 16.36
N GLU A 24 -0.29 -7.55 15.58
CA GLU A 24 -0.07 -6.25 14.96
C GLU A 24 -0.01 -5.10 15.98
N ALA A 25 -0.82 -5.18 17.05
CA ALA A 25 -0.74 -4.22 18.15
C ALA A 25 0.62 -4.30 18.86
N ALA A 26 1.12 -5.51 19.14
CA ALA A 26 2.44 -5.70 19.73
C ALA A 26 3.57 -5.19 18.81
N ARG A 27 3.46 -5.43 17.49
CA ARG A 27 4.45 -5.01 16.50
C ARG A 27 4.51 -3.49 16.29
N THR A 28 3.37 -2.81 16.37
CA THR A 28 3.24 -1.38 16.00
C THR A 28 3.05 -0.44 17.19
N GLY A 29 2.69 -0.95 18.36
CA GLY A 29 2.27 -0.16 19.51
C GLY A 29 0.88 0.48 19.37
N ALA A 30 0.17 0.24 18.26
CA ALA A 30 -1.15 0.81 18.03
C ALA A 30 -2.26 0.04 18.76
N SER A 31 -3.34 0.74 19.15
CA SER A 31 -4.52 0.09 19.71
C SER A 31 -5.27 -0.73 18.65
N ARG A 32 -5.99 -1.78 19.07
CA ARG A 32 -6.84 -2.59 18.18
C ARG A 32 -7.84 -1.73 17.39
N SER A 33 -8.47 -0.76 18.05
CA SER A 33 -9.41 0.16 17.39
C SER A 33 -8.73 1.03 16.33
N GLU A 34 -7.47 1.43 16.53
CA GLU A 34 -6.74 2.17 15.49
C GLU A 34 -6.35 1.27 14.32
N LEU A 35 -5.93 0.04 14.58
CA LEU A 35 -5.64 -0.93 13.52
C LEU A 35 -6.88 -1.22 12.67
N ILE A 36 -8.04 -1.40 13.29
CA ILE A 36 -9.33 -1.59 12.58
C ILE A 36 -9.66 -0.34 11.75
N ARG A 37 -9.55 0.87 12.31
CA ARG A 37 -9.78 2.10 11.55
C ARG A 37 -8.82 2.25 10.38
N ARG A 38 -7.54 1.89 10.56
CA ARG A 38 -6.54 1.91 9.49
C ARG A 38 -6.92 0.94 8.38
N ALA A 39 -7.29 -0.29 8.72
CA ALA A 39 -7.76 -1.29 7.76
C ALA A 39 -9.00 -0.79 6.99
N ILE A 40 -9.98 -0.19 7.67
CA ILE A 40 -11.16 0.42 7.03
C ILE A 40 -10.76 1.54 6.08
N ARG A 41 -9.88 2.47 6.48
CA ARG A 41 -9.41 3.55 5.60
C ARG A 41 -8.60 3.02 4.42
N THR A 42 -7.83 1.95 4.61
CA THR A 42 -7.08 1.32 3.53
C THR A 42 -8.00 0.62 2.53
N GLN A 43 -9.03 -0.09 3.02
CA GLN A 43 -9.91 -0.89 2.18
C GLN A 43 -11.03 -0.06 1.53
N TYR A 44 -11.61 0.87 2.28
CA TYR A 44 -12.81 1.63 1.89
C TYR A 44 -12.56 3.14 1.83
N GLY A 45 -11.38 3.63 2.21
CA GLY A 45 -11.06 5.04 2.07
C GLY A 45 -10.96 5.41 0.60
N ALA A 46 -11.83 6.32 0.16
CA ALA A 46 -11.68 6.94 -1.15
C ALA A 46 -10.39 7.76 -1.15
N GLN A 47 -9.47 7.49 -2.08
CA GLN A 47 -8.40 8.44 -2.34
C GLN A 47 -9.04 9.72 -2.88
N THR A 48 -9.06 10.77 -2.06
CA THR A 48 -9.54 12.08 -2.49
C THR A 48 -8.64 12.59 -3.62
N ALA A 49 -9.16 13.50 -4.44
CA ALA A 49 -8.37 14.13 -5.50
C ALA A 49 -7.09 14.77 -4.91
N GLU A 50 -7.19 15.33 -3.71
CA GLU A 50 -6.09 15.94 -2.96
C GLU A 50 -5.06 14.90 -2.52
N THR A 51 -5.49 13.71 -2.09
CA THR A 51 -4.59 12.61 -1.71
C THR A 51 -3.82 12.10 -2.93
N ARG A 52 -4.49 11.94 -4.07
CA ARG A 52 -3.84 11.56 -5.33
C ARG A 52 -2.87 12.64 -5.80
N LEU A 53 -3.28 13.91 -5.73
CA LEU A 53 -2.46 15.05 -6.11
C LEU A 53 -1.22 15.19 -5.21
N ALA A 54 -1.36 14.91 -3.91
CA ALA A 54 -0.24 14.87 -2.98
C ALA A 54 0.76 13.76 -3.35
N GLY A 55 0.27 12.56 -3.71
CA GLY A 55 1.11 11.47 -4.22
C GLY A 55 1.86 11.85 -5.50
N LEU A 56 1.17 12.46 -6.46
CA LEU A 56 1.78 12.96 -7.71
C LEU A 56 2.87 13.99 -7.43
N ARG A 57 2.60 14.96 -6.55
CA ARG A 57 3.59 15.98 -6.13
C ARG A 57 4.79 15.36 -5.43
N ALA A 58 4.58 14.40 -4.53
CA ALA A 58 5.65 13.72 -3.82
C ALA A 58 6.54 12.88 -4.76
N SER A 59 5.97 12.32 -5.81
CA SER A 59 6.70 11.57 -6.85
C SER A 59 7.38 12.44 -7.91
N ALA A 60 7.04 13.74 -7.97
CA ALA A 60 7.56 14.63 -8.98
C ALA A 60 9.09 14.75 -8.87
N GLY A 61 9.80 14.37 -9.93
CA GLY A 61 11.27 14.38 -9.94
C GLY A 61 11.93 13.20 -9.26
N ALA A 62 11.18 12.17 -8.81
CA ALA A 62 11.75 10.93 -8.26
C ALA A 62 12.73 10.22 -9.22
N TRP A 63 12.63 10.52 -10.52
CA TRP A 63 13.49 9.99 -11.58
C TRP A 63 14.64 10.92 -11.98
N ARG A 64 14.74 12.13 -11.41
CA ARG A 64 15.71 13.15 -11.85
C ARG A 64 17.16 12.80 -11.50
N SER A 65 17.38 12.00 -10.45
CA SER A 65 18.71 11.62 -9.97
C SER A 65 19.16 10.23 -10.42
N ARG A 66 18.42 9.59 -11.33
CA ARG A 66 18.81 8.29 -11.87
C ARG A 66 19.79 8.46 -13.03
N SER A 67 20.83 7.64 -13.03
CA SER A 67 21.85 7.59 -14.07
C SER A 67 21.45 6.68 -15.24
N GLU A 68 20.56 5.71 -14.99
CA GLU A 68 19.99 4.82 -16.01
C GLU A 68 18.87 5.52 -16.79
N THR A 69 18.81 5.24 -18.08
CA THR A 69 17.68 5.59 -18.93
C THR A 69 16.46 4.74 -18.58
N GLY A 70 15.26 5.21 -18.99
CA GLY A 70 14.04 4.44 -18.80
C GLY A 70 14.07 3.07 -19.50
N ALA A 71 14.74 2.97 -20.65
CA ALA A 71 14.92 1.71 -21.36
C ALA A 71 15.82 0.74 -20.57
N GLU A 72 16.99 1.22 -20.11
CA GLU A 72 17.91 0.43 -19.28
C GLU A 72 17.25 -0.07 -17.99
N TYR A 73 16.45 0.77 -17.34
CA TYR A 73 15.69 0.36 -16.16
C TYR A 73 14.68 -0.75 -16.47
N VAL A 74 13.93 -0.62 -17.57
CA VAL A 74 12.92 -1.62 -17.96
C VAL A 74 13.58 -2.95 -18.30
N GLU A 75 14.71 -2.93 -19.00
CA GLU A 75 15.49 -4.14 -19.30
C GLU A 75 16.03 -4.78 -18.01
N ASN A 76 16.54 -3.98 -17.07
CA ASN A 76 17.03 -4.48 -15.79
C ASN A 76 15.91 -5.10 -14.92
N ILE A 77 14.67 -4.59 -15.02
CA ILE A 77 13.50 -5.19 -14.35
C ILE A 77 13.01 -6.44 -15.05
N ARG A 78 13.04 -6.48 -16.39
CA ARG A 78 12.67 -7.67 -17.16
C ARG A 78 13.61 -8.83 -16.85
N GLY A 79 14.88 -8.57 -16.53
CA GLY A 79 15.82 -9.64 -16.22
C GLY A 79 15.93 -10.60 -17.41
N ASP A 80 15.71 -11.90 -17.18
CA ASP A 80 15.73 -12.94 -18.22
C ASP A 80 14.38 -13.16 -18.93
N LEU A 81 13.38 -12.28 -18.73
CA LEU A 81 12.03 -12.49 -19.26
C LEU A 81 12.01 -12.73 -20.77
N ASP A 82 12.85 -12.02 -21.52
CA ASP A 82 12.99 -12.19 -22.96
C ASP A 82 13.59 -13.57 -23.30
N ASP A 83 14.60 -14.02 -22.56
CA ASP A 83 15.21 -15.36 -22.71
C ASP A 83 14.19 -16.47 -22.37
N ARG A 84 13.33 -16.25 -21.37
CA ARG A 84 12.25 -17.18 -21.01
C ARG A 84 11.14 -17.20 -22.06
N PHE A 85 10.80 -16.07 -22.68
CA PHE A 85 9.82 -16.04 -23.76
C PHE A 85 10.32 -16.77 -25.02
N GLU A 86 11.62 -16.69 -25.33
CA GLU A 86 12.24 -17.48 -26.39
C GLU A 86 12.23 -18.98 -26.05
N GLN A 87 12.57 -19.39 -24.82
CA GLN A 87 12.45 -20.80 -24.40
C GLN A 87 11.02 -21.35 -24.48
N LEU A 88 10.02 -20.49 -24.31
CA LEU A 88 8.61 -20.85 -24.39
C LEU A 88 8.02 -20.77 -25.81
N GLY A 89 8.79 -20.33 -26.81
CA GLY A 89 8.35 -20.24 -28.21
C GLY A 89 7.27 -19.17 -28.45
N LEU A 90 7.25 -18.12 -27.63
CA LEU A 90 6.23 -17.07 -27.66
C LEU A 90 6.66 -15.81 -28.43
N ARG A 91 7.74 -15.91 -29.22
CA ARG A 91 8.32 -14.82 -30.02
C ARG A 91 8.68 -15.29 -31.44
#